data_AF-A0A7S3C9S4-F1
#
_entry.id   AF-A0A7S3C9S4-F1
#
_cell.length_a   1.000
_cell.length_b   1.000
_cell.length_c   1.000
_cell.angle_alpha   90.00
_cell.angle_beta   90.00
_cell.angle_gamma   90.00
#
_symmetry.space_group_name_H-M   'P 1'
#
loop_
_entity.id
_entity.type
_entity.pdbx_description
1 polymer ?
#
loop_
_entity_poly.entity_id
_entity_poly.type
_entity_poly.pdbx_seq_one_letter_code
_entity_poly.pdbx_strand_id
1 'polypeptide(L)'
;HPLHPTMAVEVAEAEAAAPKEAENGVSGGGKEYADRLSERVSRALDHQDLSTVLRAALELGETEGGGHESVLLALDRCVEQDSREIELLCRRNCSDFVEIIDELAGLRQEADSLRSDIEKHCDFVERKTEPELKLMKDLSCCIEEVESKHDERMDLEKKCQTLELLWQSEKGHGQALEGFAAVEKNLALAYNEDGKEKGLFEGWLASAVAGARQRLLARSQEDFNRWLLEARTRQAEVARRKVARAGRRAAWASRHRSAQRRTLRRVREDWGLPLGEIVSRAADSMAAESEPAADPSNPFEEDSSPPPDDGAENTEDFGLDLAGLHRCRHAHRRLGLGAQFAENYRAQRQMQLRSDLEQKGKSGGGNFAEECEDALHRALGFVIIEDRVSRTADDLVSAEDVAGYWQEALESLTSRMDGFSQEGQGFLSQCASVCSKVALCCTVAQHYGLDCGPLLHFNERATEAYAAALQTESTEWVAAICKDDLARKLRPVAARPEGRGEEAEWRLDHPAGGQPYSCCV
;
A
#
# COMPACT_ATOMS: atom_id res chain seq x y z
N HIS A 1 -26.14 -68.26 -0.92
CA HIS A 1 -27.17 -68.81 -0.03
C HIS A 1 -28.51 -68.82 -0.75
N PRO A 2 -29.40 -69.82 -0.53
CA PRO A 2 -29.30 -71.00 0.32
C PRO A 2 -29.50 -72.32 -0.47
N LEU A 3 -29.17 -73.47 0.14
CA LEU A 3 -29.90 -74.76 0.10
C LEU A 3 -29.04 -75.82 0.80
N HIS A 4 -29.47 -76.24 1.99
CA HIS A 4 -29.15 -77.56 2.57
C HIS A 4 -29.96 -78.63 1.80
N PRO A 5 -29.51 -79.90 1.68
CA PRO A 5 -29.66 -80.86 2.80
C PRO A 5 -28.63 -82.01 2.94
N THR A 6 -28.48 -82.42 4.21
CA THR A 6 -28.24 -83.76 4.82
C THR A 6 -27.97 -85.00 3.95
N MET A 7 -27.06 -85.88 4.42
CA MET A 7 -27.26 -87.31 4.82
C MET A 7 -25.91 -87.83 5.40
N ALA A 8 -25.78 -88.08 6.70
CA ALA A 8 -26.02 -89.36 7.38
C ALA A 8 -25.16 -90.51 6.82
N VAL A 9 -24.03 -90.79 7.49
CA VAL A 9 -23.20 -91.99 7.30
C VAL A 9 -23.63 -92.99 8.37
N GLU A 10 -24.23 -94.11 7.95
CA GLU A 10 -24.48 -95.28 8.80
C GLU A 10 -23.16 -96.02 9.04
N VAL A 11 -22.89 -96.27 10.32
CA VAL A 11 -21.75 -97.01 10.85
C VAL A 11 -22.08 -98.51 10.79
N ALA A 12 -21.16 -99.29 10.25
CA ALA A 12 -21.21 -100.74 10.27
C ALA A 12 -20.88 -101.27 11.69
N GLU A 13 -21.84 -101.93 12.32
CA GLU A 13 -21.59 -102.88 13.41
C GLU A 13 -21.28 -104.26 12.80
N ALA A 14 -20.08 -104.78 13.06
CA ALA A 14 -19.76 -106.19 12.89
C ALA A 14 -19.13 -106.69 14.19
N GLU A 15 -20.00 -107.24 15.04
CA GLU A 15 -19.71 -107.82 16.33
C GLU A 15 -18.98 -109.16 16.17
N ALA A 16 -17.87 -109.31 16.90
CA ALA A 16 -17.06 -110.51 16.94
C ALA A 16 -17.72 -111.60 17.81
N ALA A 17 -18.01 -112.76 17.23
CA ALA A 17 -18.40 -113.97 17.96
C ALA A 17 -17.16 -114.82 18.27
N ALA A 18 -16.89 -115.00 19.56
CA ALA A 18 -15.82 -115.85 20.11
C ALA A 18 -16.04 -117.35 19.80
N PRO A 19 -14.96 -118.17 19.70
CA PRO A 19 -15.09 -119.61 19.55
C PRO A 19 -15.32 -120.28 20.91
N LYS A 20 -16.23 -121.27 20.94
CA LYS A 20 -16.33 -122.25 22.02
C LYS A 20 -15.35 -123.39 21.75
N GLU A 21 -14.34 -123.55 22.58
CA GLU A 21 -13.68 -124.84 22.78
C GLU A 21 -14.40 -125.61 23.89
N ALA A 22 -14.78 -126.86 23.63
CA ALA A 22 -14.95 -127.87 24.67
C ALA A 22 -14.85 -129.29 24.07
N GLU A 23 -13.75 -129.94 24.46
CA GLU A 23 -13.69 -131.35 24.88
C GLU A 23 -13.86 -132.46 23.84
N ASN A 24 -12.73 -133.08 23.49
CA ASN A 24 -12.37 -134.47 23.81
C ASN A 24 -10.98 -134.68 23.19
N GLY A 25 -9.90 -134.98 23.91
CA GLY A 25 -9.74 -136.00 24.93
C GLY A 25 -8.81 -137.07 24.35
N VAL A 26 -7.67 -137.30 25.02
CA VAL A 26 -6.63 -138.34 24.77
C VAL A 26 -5.64 -137.96 23.65
N SER A 27 -4.32 -137.78 23.82
CA SER A 27 -3.33 -138.37 24.73
C SER A 27 -2.34 -137.33 25.30
N GLY A 28 -2.31 -137.18 26.63
CA GLY A 28 -1.51 -136.19 27.37
C GLY A 28 -0.07 -136.62 27.67
N GLY A 29 0.75 -136.83 26.64
CA GLY A 29 2.19 -137.09 26.83
C GLY A 29 3.10 -136.21 25.97
N GLY A 30 2.70 -135.88 24.74
CA GLY A 30 3.59 -135.22 23.77
C GLY A 30 3.60 -133.69 23.78
N LYS A 31 2.54 -133.03 24.27
CA LYS A 31 2.35 -131.58 24.08
C LYS A 31 3.14 -130.73 25.08
N GLU A 32 3.24 -131.16 26.33
CA GLU A 32 3.97 -130.45 27.39
C GLU A 32 5.51 -130.54 27.22
N TYR A 33 5.99 -131.60 26.56
CA TYR A 33 7.41 -131.77 26.22
C TYR A 33 7.79 -130.90 25.01
N ALA A 34 6.91 -130.78 24.01
CA ALA A 34 7.12 -129.94 22.82
C ALA A 34 7.18 -128.44 23.15
N ASP A 35 6.40 -127.97 24.11
CA ASP A 35 6.40 -126.55 24.50
C ASP A 35 7.62 -126.18 25.36
N ARG A 36 8.11 -127.08 26.23
CA ARG A 36 9.39 -126.90 26.95
C ARG A 36 10.60 -126.95 26.02
N LEU A 37 10.53 -127.76 24.96
CA LEU A 37 11.56 -127.81 23.91
C LEU A 37 11.58 -126.49 23.13
N SER A 38 10.40 -125.98 22.75
CA SER A 38 10.27 -124.69 22.06
C SER A 38 10.86 -123.54 22.87
N GLU A 39 10.56 -123.46 24.18
CA GLU A 39 11.07 -122.40 25.06
C GLU A 39 12.61 -122.48 25.29
N ARG A 40 13.17 -123.70 25.34
CA ARG A 40 14.64 -123.90 25.39
C ARG A 40 15.31 -123.52 24.07
N VAL A 41 14.68 -123.81 22.93
CA VAL A 41 15.17 -123.46 21.60
C VAL A 41 15.11 -121.94 21.39
N SER A 42 14.03 -121.27 21.77
CA SER A 42 13.93 -119.80 21.70
C SER A 42 15.02 -119.10 22.52
N ARG A 43 15.22 -119.49 23.80
CA ARG A 43 16.30 -118.91 24.63
C ARG A 43 17.71 -119.21 24.12
N ALA A 44 17.91 -120.39 23.54
CA ALA A 44 19.20 -120.74 22.95
C ALA A 44 19.49 -119.91 21.69
N LEU A 45 18.47 -119.56 20.89
CA LEU A 45 18.62 -118.69 19.73
C LEU A 45 18.86 -117.24 20.11
N ASP A 46 18.20 -116.73 21.15
CA ASP A 46 18.45 -115.40 21.73
C ASP A 46 19.91 -115.25 22.18
N HIS A 47 20.55 -116.35 22.59
CA HIS A 47 21.96 -116.42 23.00
C HIS A 47 22.91 -117.04 21.96
N GLN A 48 22.43 -117.34 20.74
CA GLN A 48 23.18 -117.99 19.64
C GLN A 48 23.84 -119.34 19.98
N ASP A 49 23.35 -120.06 20.97
CA ASP A 49 23.88 -121.35 21.42
C ASP A 49 23.30 -122.53 20.60
N LEU A 50 23.78 -122.68 19.36
CA LEU A 50 23.38 -123.78 18.46
C LEU A 50 23.68 -125.17 19.05
N SER A 51 24.68 -125.28 19.94
CA SER A 51 25.03 -126.54 20.62
C SER A 51 23.86 -127.08 21.44
N THR A 52 23.10 -126.20 22.08
CA THR A 52 21.98 -126.58 22.96
C THR A 52 20.76 -127.02 22.16
N VAL A 53 20.55 -126.41 20.99
CA VAL A 53 19.51 -126.80 20.01
C VAL A 53 19.84 -128.17 19.40
N LEU A 54 21.09 -128.38 18.99
CA LEU A 54 21.54 -129.66 18.43
C LEU A 54 21.50 -130.79 19.47
N ARG A 55 21.83 -130.50 20.73
CA ARG A 55 21.77 -131.49 21.82
C ARG A 55 20.32 -131.91 22.11
N ALA A 56 19.38 -130.98 22.08
CA ALA A 56 17.96 -131.27 22.20
C ALA A 56 17.42 -132.11 21.02
N ALA A 57 17.92 -131.90 19.80
CA ALA A 57 17.57 -132.69 18.62
C ALA A 57 18.12 -134.14 18.69
N LEU A 58 19.33 -134.33 19.24
CA LEU A 58 19.98 -135.63 19.38
C LEU A 58 19.39 -136.45 20.55
N GLU A 59 19.15 -135.84 21.71
CA GLU A 59 18.54 -136.51 22.88
C GLU A 59 17.14 -137.08 22.54
N LEU A 60 16.41 -136.44 21.63
CA LEU A 60 15.12 -136.92 21.14
C LEU A 60 15.21 -137.95 20.00
N GLY A 61 16.33 -138.03 19.30
CA GLY A 61 16.53 -138.96 18.18
C GLY A 61 16.76 -140.41 18.62
N GLU A 62 17.18 -140.63 19.87
CA GLU A 62 17.52 -141.96 20.39
C GLU A 62 16.32 -142.73 20.97
N THR A 63 15.24 -142.05 21.37
CA THR A 63 14.13 -142.69 22.09
C THR A 63 12.89 -142.96 21.24
N GLU A 64 12.56 -142.09 20.29
CA GLU A 64 11.47 -142.28 19.30
C GLU A 64 11.85 -141.47 18.05
N GLY A 65 11.97 -142.10 16.88
CA GLY A 65 12.46 -141.45 15.65
C GLY A 65 11.61 -140.25 15.23
N GLY A 66 11.98 -139.04 15.67
CA GLY A 66 11.27 -137.79 15.35
C GLY A 66 11.86 -136.49 15.93
N GLY A 67 13.03 -136.52 16.58
CA GLY A 67 13.60 -135.35 17.28
C GLY A 67 13.91 -134.13 16.41
N HIS A 68 14.30 -134.32 15.14
CA HIS A 68 14.59 -133.22 14.21
C HIS A 68 13.32 -132.48 13.77
N GLU A 69 12.19 -133.18 13.66
CA GLU A 69 10.92 -132.60 13.23
C GLU A 69 10.31 -131.72 14.34
N SER A 70 10.49 -132.13 15.61
CA SER A 70 10.05 -131.35 16.78
C SER A 70 10.84 -130.04 16.96
N VAL A 71 12.14 -130.03 16.64
CA VAL A 71 12.97 -128.81 16.69
C VAL A 71 12.68 -127.88 15.50
N LEU A 72 12.42 -128.42 14.30
CA LEU A 72 11.97 -127.61 13.17
C LEU A 72 10.61 -126.94 13.45
N LEU A 73 9.66 -127.68 14.04
CA LEU A 73 8.36 -127.11 14.47
C LEU A 73 8.48 -126.06 15.57
N ALA A 74 9.54 -126.11 16.40
CA ALA A 74 9.85 -125.07 17.37
C ALA A 74 10.47 -123.83 16.71
N LEU A 75 11.38 -124.03 15.74
CA LEU A 75 11.98 -122.95 14.95
C LEU A 75 10.94 -122.22 14.09
N ASP A 76 10.06 -122.94 13.41
CA ASP A 76 8.98 -122.37 12.61
C ASP A 76 8.04 -121.53 13.48
N ARG A 77 7.73 -121.99 14.70
CA ARG A 77 6.94 -121.20 15.67
C ARG A 77 7.66 -119.92 16.10
N CYS A 78 8.98 -119.93 16.27
CA CYS A 78 9.75 -118.71 16.54
C CYS A 78 9.73 -117.74 15.36
N VAL A 79 9.96 -118.23 14.14
CA VAL A 79 9.93 -117.39 12.93
C VAL A 79 8.55 -116.75 12.74
N GLU A 80 7.47 -117.50 12.97
CA GLU A 80 6.11 -116.97 12.93
C GLU A 80 5.88 -115.89 14.01
N GLN A 81 6.43 -116.08 15.21
CA GLN A 81 6.29 -115.12 16.30
C GLN A 81 7.06 -113.82 16.03
N ASP A 82 8.31 -113.90 15.59
CA ASP A 82 9.12 -112.74 15.21
C ASP A 82 8.52 -112.02 13.99
N SER A 83 8.00 -112.76 13.02
CA SER A 83 7.33 -112.18 11.85
C SER A 83 6.08 -111.40 12.25
N ARG A 84 5.29 -111.92 13.21
CA ARG A 84 4.13 -111.19 13.77
C ARG A 84 4.56 -109.96 14.55
N GLU A 85 5.66 -110.03 15.30
CA GLU A 85 6.18 -108.88 16.06
C GLU A 85 6.69 -107.78 15.12
N ILE A 86 7.40 -108.14 14.05
CA ILE A 86 7.82 -107.21 13.00
C ILE A 86 6.60 -106.60 12.30
N GLU A 87 5.58 -107.39 11.96
CA GLU A 87 4.37 -106.86 11.34
C GLU A 87 3.62 -105.87 12.25
N LEU A 88 3.54 -106.15 13.56
CA LEU A 88 2.95 -105.25 14.55
C LEU A 88 3.77 -103.95 14.71
N LEU A 89 5.10 -104.04 14.72
CA LEU A 89 5.99 -102.88 14.75
C LEU A 89 5.86 -102.02 13.50
N CYS A 90 5.79 -102.65 12.32
CA CYS A 90 5.60 -101.97 11.04
C CYS A 90 4.21 -101.33 10.95
N ARG A 91 3.14 -102.00 11.39
CA ARG A 91 1.80 -101.39 11.43
C ARG A 91 1.77 -100.19 12.38
N ARG A 92 2.30 -100.34 13.59
CA ARG A 92 2.28 -99.25 14.58
C ARG A 92 3.07 -98.03 14.13
N ASN A 93 4.27 -98.23 13.57
CA ASN A 93 5.15 -97.10 13.24
C ASN A 93 4.85 -96.49 11.86
N CYS A 94 4.25 -97.22 10.92
CA CYS A 94 3.95 -96.71 9.58
C CYS A 94 2.52 -96.18 9.43
N SER A 95 1.58 -96.53 10.32
CA SER A 95 0.19 -96.01 10.30
C SER A 95 0.16 -94.49 10.41
N ASP A 96 0.77 -93.95 11.47
CA ASP A 96 0.81 -92.51 11.74
C ASP A 96 1.49 -91.74 10.60
N PHE A 97 2.51 -92.32 9.98
CA PHE A 97 3.21 -91.71 8.85
C PHE A 97 2.34 -91.64 7.59
N VAL A 98 1.54 -92.67 7.33
CA VAL A 98 0.61 -92.69 6.19
C VAL A 98 -0.51 -91.68 6.40
N GLU A 99 -1.07 -91.60 7.60
CA GLU A 99 -2.10 -90.61 7.95
C GLU A 99 -1.59 -89.17 7.75
N ILE A 100 -0.37 -88.87 8.21
CA ILE A 100 0.26 -87.55 8.00
C ILE A 100 0.50 -87.27 6.51
N ILE A 101 0.88 -88.26 5.71
CA ILE A 101 1.04 -88.08 4.26
C ILE A 101 -0.30 -87.78 3.58
N ASP A 102 -1.36 -88.48 3.99
CA ASP A 102 -2.71 -88.25 3.46
C ASP A 102 -3.24 -86.86 3.85
N GLU A 103 -3.00 -86.42 5.09
CA GLU A 103 -3.31 -85.05 5.53
C GLU A 103 -2.51 -84.00 4.76
N LEU A 104 -1.21 -84.23 4.52
CA LEU A 104 -0.38 -83.33 3.71
C LEU A 104 -0.83 -83.28 2.24
N ALA A 105 -1.30 -84.41 1.68
CA ALA A 105 -1.89 -84.45 0.36
C ALA A 105 -3.20 -83.66 0.30
N GLY A 106 -4.04 -83.77 1.34
CA GLY A 106 -5.25 -82.96 1.50
C GLY A 106 -4.95 -81.46 1.58
N LEU A 107 -4.03 -81.06 2.46
CA LEU A 107 -3.58 -79.67 2.60
C LEU A 107 -2.98 -79.10 1.32
N ARG A 108 -2.27 -79.92 0.55
CA ARG A 108 -1.76 -79.52 -0.77
C ARG A 108 -2.90 -79.24 -1.75
N GLN A 109 -3.93 -80.08 -1.79
CA GLN A 109 -5.09 -79.87 -2.65
C GLN A 109 -5.87 -78.61 -2.25
N GLU A 110 -6.03 -78.35 -0.96
CA GLU A 110 -6.63 -77.12 -0.45
C GLU A 110 -5.78 -75.90 -0.80
N ALA A 111 -4.44 -75.96 -0.65
CA ALA A 111 -3.53 -74.89 -1.05
C ALA A 111 -3.58 -74.63 -2.56
N ASP A 112 -3.68 -75.68 -3.39
CA ASP A 112 -3.85 -75.55 -4.84
C ASP A 112 -5.20 -74.90 -5.20
N SER A 113 -6.27 -75.23 -4.46
CA SER A 113 -7.58 -74.59 -4.63
C SER A 113 -7.56 -73.11 -4.26
N LEU A 114 -6.91 -72.76 -3.13
CA LEU A 114 -6.74 -71.39 -2.69
C LEU A 114 -5.89 -70.59 -3.68
N ARG A 115 -4.81 -71.19 -4.21
CA ARG A 115 -3.99 -70.59 -5.25
C ARG A 115 -4.81 -70.28 -6.50
N SER A 116 -5.65 -71.23 -6.94
CA SER A 116 -6.56 -71.02 -8.07
C SER A 116 -7.56 -69.89 -7.81
N ASP A 117 -8.09 -69.79 -6.59
CA ASP A 117 -9.04 -68.72 -6.24
C ASP A 117 -8.37 -67.35 -6.13
N ILE A 118 -7.13 -67.28 -5.63
CA ILE A 118 -6.30 -66.07 -5.65
C ILE A 118 -6.03 -65.64 -7.10
N GLU A 119 -5.64 -66.55 -7.99
CA GLU A 119 -5.42 -66.25 -9.41
C GLU A 119 -6.71 -65.70 -10.06
N LYS A 120 -7.87 -66.31 -9.80
CA LYS A 120 -9.17 -65.78 -10.29
C LYS A 120 -9.49 -64.39 -9.75
N HIS A 121 -9.17 -64.10 -8.49
CA HIS A 121 -9.39 -62.78 -7.90
C HIS A 121 -8.44 -61.73 -8.49
N CYS A 122 -7.17 -62.08 -8.70
CA CYS A 122 -6.21 -61.22 -9.40
C CYS A 122 -6.70 -60.90 -10.82
N ASP A 123 -7.09 -61.91 -11.59
CA ASP A 123 -7.65 -61.73 -12.94
C ASP A 123 -8.91 -60.85 -12.95
N PHE A 124 -9.79 -61.02 -11.96
CA PHE A 124 -11.01 -60.22 -11.84
C PHE A 124 -10.71 -58.75 -11.52
N VAL A 125 -9.77 -58.51 -10.59
CA VAL A 125 -9.33 -57.16 -10.22
C VAL A 125 -8.69 -56.49 -11.42
N GLU A 126 -7.76 -57.16 -12.11
CA GLU A 126 -7.09 -56.63 -13.31
C GLU A 126 -8.09 -56.25 -14.41
N ARG A 127 -9.05 -57.14 -14.72
CA ARG A 127 -10.09 -56.85 -15.74
C ARG A 127 -10.99 -55.68 -15.37
N LYS A 128 -11.24 -55.45 -14.07
CA LYS A 128 -12.05 -54.31 -13.61
C LYS A 128 -11.27 -53.01 -13.55
N THR A 129 -10.01 -53.03 -13.11
CA THR A 129 -9.18 -51.82 -13.04
C THR A 129 -8.68 -51.37 -14.40
N GLU A 130 -8.52 -52.26 -15.37
CA GLU A 130 -8.03 -51.90 -16.71
C GLU A 130 -8.86 -50.82 -17.43
N PRO A 131 -10.22 -50.90 -17.52
CA PRO A 131 -11.01 -49.82 -18.10
C PRO A 131 -10.99 -48.53 -17.27
N GLU A 132 -10.92 -48.62 -15.94
CA GLU A 132 -10.82 -47.44 -15.06
C GLU A 132 -9.48 -46.72 -15.23
N LEU A 133 -8.38 -47.47 -15.38
CA LEU A 133 -7.05 -46.94 -15.68
C LEU A 133 -6.98 -46.29 -17.06
N LYS A 134 -7.65 -46.85 -18.07
CA LYS A 134 -7.77 -46.23 -19.40
C LYS A 134 -8.54 -44.91 -19.31
N LEU A 135 -9.69 -44.92 -18.65
CA LEU A 135 -10.48 -43.71 -18.43
C LEU A 135 -9.70 -42.62 -17.67
N MET A 136 -8.92 -42.99 -16.66
CA MET A 136 -8.08 -42.05 -15.93
C MET A 136 -6.98 -41.42 -16.80
N LYS A 137 -6.36 -42.20 -17.71
CA LYS A 137 -5.38 -41.68 -18.68
C LYS A 137 -6.04 -40.74 -19.68
N ASP A 138 -7.21 -41.11 -20.20
CA ASP A 138 -7.97 -40.28 -21.13
C ASP A 138 -8.39 -38.96 -20.46
N LEU A 139 -8.83 -39.01 -19.19
CA LEU A 139 -9.14 -37.82 -18.40
C LEU A 139 -7.91 -36.93 -18.17
N SER A 140 -6.75 -37.51 -17.86
CA SER A 140 -5.50 -36.75 -17.71
C SER A 140 -5.14 -36.02 -19.01
N CYS A 141 -5.26 -36.71 -20.15
CA CYS A 141 -5.03 -36.12 -21.48
C CYS A 141 -6.01 -34.97 -21.75
N CYS A 142 -7.31 -35.15 -21.45
CA CYS A 142 -8.29 -34.08 -21.60
C CYS A 142 -8.02 -32.89 -20.68
N ILE A 143 -7.55 -33.10 -19.45
CA ILE A 143 -7.18 -32.01 -18.54
C ILE A 143 -6.00 -31.22 -19.11
N GLU A 144 -4.95 -31.90 -19.57
CA GLU A 144 -3.79 -31.25 -20.20
C GLU A 144 -4.18 -30.43 -21.44
N GLU A 145 -5.09 -30.95 -22.28
CA GLU A 145 -5.62 -30.21 -23.43
C GLU A 145 -6.42 -28.98 -23.00
N VAL A 146 -7.26 -29.08 -21.96
CA VAL A 146 -8.04 -27.97 -21.43
C VAL A 146 -7.13 -26.91 -20.82
N GLU A 147 -6.10 -27.29 -20.07
CA GLU A 147 -5.11 -26.36 -19.50
C GLU A 147 -4.36 -25.61 -20.60
N SER A 148 -3.88 -26.32 -21.63
CA SER A 148 -3.24 -25.71 -22.79
C SER A 148 -4.15 -24.70 -23.50
N LYS A 149 -5.42 -25.04 -23.71
CA LYS A 149 -6.40 -24.12 -24.29
C LYS A 149 -6.76 -22.95 -23.37
N HIS A 150 -6.74 -23.16 -22.06
CA HIS A 150 -6.93 -22.07 -21.10
C HIS A 150 -5.77 -21.08 -21.18
N ASP A 151 -4.53 -21.55 -21.27
CA ASP A 151 -3.35 -20.70 -21.40
C ASP A 151 -3.36 -19.87 -22.70
N GLU A 152 -3.70 -20.50 -23.84
CA GLU A 152 -3.90 -19.80 -25.12
C GLU A 152 -4.97 -18.70 -25.00
N ARG A 153 -6.09 -18.99 -24.33
CA ARG A 153 -7.17 -18.02 -24.11
C ARG A 153 -6.70 -16.85 -23.23
N MET A 154 -5.99 -17.13 -22.16
CA MET A 154 -5.48 -16.12 -21.23
C MET A 154 -4.45 -15.20 -21.91
N ASP A 155 -3.63 -15.71 -22.82
CA ASP A 155 -2.72 -14.90 -23.64
C ASP A 155 -3.48 -13.97 -24.60
N LEU A 156 -4.50 -14.51 -25.28
CA LEU A 156 -5.36 -13.70 -26.17
C LEU A 156 -6.11 -12.60 -25.42
N GLU A 157 -6.64 -12.90 -24.23
CA GLU A 157 -7.37 -11.94 -23.40
C GLU A 157 -6.48 -10.77 -22.96
N LYS A 158 -5.22 -11.04 -22.57
CA LYS A 158 -4.22 -10.01 -22.26
C LYS A 158 -3.91 -9.13 -23.48
N LYS A 159 -3.79 -9.72 -24.67
CA LYS A 159 -3.55 -9.00 -25.94
C LYS A 159 -4.75 -8.10 -26.29
N CYS A 160 -5.97 -8.59 -26.17
CA CYS A 160 -7.19 -7.80 -26.38
C CYS A 160 -7.32 -6.64 -25.38
N GLN A 161 -7.06 -6.88 -24.09
CA GLN A 161 -7.06 -5.83 -23.07
C GLN A 161 -6.02 -4.74 -23.38
N THR A 162 -4.85 -5.13 -23.88
CA THR A 162 -3.80 -4.20 -24.31
C THR A 162 -4.24 -3.32 -25.48
N LEU A 163 -4.91 -3.90 -26.48
CA LEU A 163 -5.46 -3.16 -27.61
C LEU A 163 -6.57 -2.20 -27.21
N GLU A 164 -7.44 -2.61 -26.29
CA GLU A 164 -8.50 -1.75 -25.74
C GLU A 164 -7.90 -0.54 -25.01
N LEU A 165 -6.88 -0.75 -24.19
CA LEU A 165 -6.18 0.33 -23.48
C LEU A 165 -5.43 1.27 -24.44
N LEU A 166 -4.83 0.73 -25.50
CA LEU A 166 -4.24 1.53 -26.58
C LEU A 166 -5.28 2.41 -27.25
N TRP A 167 -6.44 1.85 -27.59
CA TRP A 167 -7.52 2.62 -28.20
C TRP A 167 -8.09 3.68 -27.25
N GLN A 168 -8.27 3.35 -25.97
CA GLN A 168 -8.69 4.29 -24.94
C GLN A 168 -7.67 5.43 -24.77
N SER A 169 -6.38 5.14 -24.90
CA SER A 169 -5.33 6.17 -24.87
C SER A 169 -5.41 7.19 -25.99
N GLU A 170 -5.89 6.77 -27.16
CA GLU A 170 -6.13 7.71 -28.26
C GLU A 170 -7.32 8.62 -27.96
N LYS A 171 -8.29 8.15 -27.16
CA LYS A 171 -9.51 8.89 -26.81
C LYS A 171 -9.43 9.70 -25.51
N GLY A 172 -8.62 9.31 -24.52
CA GLY A 172 -8.61 9.94 -23.19
C GLY A 172 -7.33 9.70 -22.37
N HIS A 173 -6.90 10.72 -21.62
CA HIS A 173 -5.57 10.77 -20.98
C HIS A 173 -5.45 10.03 -19.65
N GLY A 174 -6.52 9.96 -18.85
CA GLY A 174 -6.44 9.62 -17.42
C GLY A 174 -6.31 8.12 -17.14
N GLN A 175 -7.27 7.33 -17.62
CA GLN A 175 -7.29 5.87 -17.43
C GLN A 175 -6.22 5.14 -18.28
N ALA A 176 -5.74 5.81 -19.33
CA ALA A 176 -4.77 5.28 -20.24
C ALA A 176 -3.40 5.01 -19.59
N LEU A 177 -2.91 5.91 -18.73
CA LEU A 177 -1.60 5.77 -18.06
C LEU A 177 -1.55 4.59 -17.08
N GLU A 178 -2.64 4.32 -16.36
CA GLU A 178 -2.76 3.13 -15.52
C GLU A 178 -2.81 1.85 -16.37
N GLY A 179 -3.52 1.92 -17.49
CA GLY A 179 -3.50 0.90 -18.52
C GLY A 179 -2.11 0.61 -19.07
N PHE A 180 -1.30 1.64 -19.37
CA PHE A 180 0.05 1.47 -19.92
C PHE A 180 1.00 0.77 -18.96
N ALA A 181 0.93 1.04 -17.66
CA ALA A 181 1.75 0.32 -16.69
C ALA A 181 1.39 -1.18 -16.62
N ALA A 182 0.10 -1.50 -16.71
CA ALA A 182 -0.36 -2.89 -16.78
C ALA A 182 0.05 -3.56 -18.10
N VAL A 183 -0.04 -2.82 -19.21
CA VAL A 183 0.38 -3.25 -20.55
C VAL A 183 1.89 -3.45 -20.65
N GLU A 184 2.70 -2.57 -20.10
CA GLU A 184 4.17 -2.72 -20.05
C GLU A 184 4.56 -3.93 -19.22
N LYS A 185 3.89 -4.18 -18.08
CA LYS A 185 4.12 -5.40 -17.30
C LYS A 185 3.75 -6.67 -18.10
N ASN A 186 2.67 -6.62 -18.88
CA ASN A 186 2.23 -7.75 -19.70
C ASN A 186 3.11 -7.96 -20.95
N LEU A 187 3.63 -6.90 -21.56
CA LEU A 187 4.56 -6.94 -22.69
C LEU A 187 5.99 -7.30 -22.25
N ALA A 188 6.42 -6.88 -21.07
CA ALA A 188 7.69 -7.32 -20.49
C ALA A 188 7.73 -8.84 -20.28
N LEU A 189 6.57 -9.49 -20.06
CA LEU A 189 6.44 -10.96 -20.06
C LEU A 189 6.43 -11.56 -21.48
N ALA A 190 6.14 -10.76 -22.51
CA ALA A 190 6.20 -11.16 -23.91
C ALA A 190 7.64 -11.08 -24.47
N TYR A 191 8.51 -10.24 -23.92
CA TYR A 191 9.95 -10.28 -24.20
C TYR A 191 10.62 -11.41 -23.41
N ASN A 192 11.43 -12.25 -24.08
CA ASN A 192 12.30 -13.20 -23.38
C ASN A 192 13.40 -12.43 -22.62
N GLU A 193 14.01 -13.04 -21.59
CA GLU A 193 15.18 -12.46 -20.89
C GLU A 193 16.35 -12.14 -21.84
N ASP A 194 16.35 -12.74 -23.04
CA ASP A 194 17.31 -12.50 -24.14
C ASP A 194 16.95 -11.34 -25.08
N GLY A 195 15.85 -10.61 -24.86
CA GLY A 195 15.45 -9.44 -25.67
C GLY A 195 15.00 -9.74 -27.10
N LYS A 196 14.74 -11.00 -27.47
CA LYS A 196 14.21 -11.37 -28.80
C LYS A 196 12.69 -11.24 -28.85
N GLU A 197 12.18 -10.58 -29.89
CA GLU A 197 10.75 -10.44 -30.17
C GLU A 197 10.10 -11.81 -30.34
N LYS A 198 9.03 -12.08 -29.59
CA LYS A 198 8.12 -13.20 -29.83
C LYS A 198 7.19 -12.84 -31.02
N GLY A 199 7.73 -12.87 -32.24
CA GLY A 199 6.94 -12.76 -33.47
C GLY A 199 6.46 -11.35 -33.88
N LEU A 200 6.01 -11.24 -35.15
CA LEU A 200 5.67 -9.98 -35.84
C LEU A 200 4.59 -9.14 -35.13
N PHE A 201 3.56 -9.79 -34.58
CA PHE A 201 2.46 -9.09 -33.91
C PHE A 201 2.91 -8.47 -32.58
N GLU A 202 3.77 -9.16 -31.83
CA GLU A 202 4.20 -8.70 -30.51
C GLU A 202 5.24 -7.58 -30.64
N GLY A 203 6.12 -7.65 -31.64
CA GLY A 203 6.97 -6.52 -32.04
C GLY A 203 6.16 -5.30 -32.49
N TRP A 204 5.13 -5.50 -33.31
CA TRP A 204 4.21 -4.41 -33.69
C TRP A 204 3.48 -3.82 -32.47
N LEU A 205 2.96 -4.66 -31.58
CA LEU A 205 2.21 -4.25 -30.40
C LEU A 205 3.10 -3.42 -29.46
N ALA A 206 4.34 -3.87 -29.24
CA ALA A 206 5.29 -3.13 -28.41
C ALA A 206 5.69 -1.79 -29.04
N SER A 207 5.90 -1.74 -30.35
CA SER A 207 6.16 -0.49 -31.08
C SER A 207 4.96 0.48 -31.00
N ALA A 208 3.74 -0.03 -31.14
CA ALA A 208 2.51 0.75 -31.02
C ALA A 208 2.35 1.33 -29.60
N VAL A 209 2.65 0.54 -28.56
CA VAL A 209 2.65 0.97 -27.16
C VAL A 209 3.72 2.02 -26.89
N ALA A 210 4.95 1.84 -27.38
CA ALA A 210 6.01 2.83 -27.27
C ALA A 210 5.62 4.15 -27.95
N GLY A 211 5.01 4.08 -29.14
CA GLY A 211 4.50 5.24 -29.85
C GLY A 211 3.36 5.95 -29.12
N ALA A 212 2.41 5.20 -28.55
CA ALA A 212 1.33 5.75 -27.75
C ALA A 212 1.84 6.44 -26.48
N ARG A 213 2.84 5.82 -25.81
CA ARG A 213 3.54 6.40 -24.66
C ARG A 213 4.19 7.73 -25.00
N GLN A 214 4.92 7.83 -26.12
CA GLN A 214 5.54 9.08 -26.54
C GLN A 214 4.51 10.17 -26.82
N ARG A 215 3.39 9.83 -27.47
CA ARG A 215 2.30 10.79 -27.73
C ARG A 215 1.64 11.27 -26.44
N LEU A 216 1.36 10.38 -25.49
CA LEU A 216 0.81 10.75 -24.20
C LEU A 216 1.76 11.64 -23.40
N LEU A 217 3.05 11.32 -23.40
CA LEU A 217 4.06 12.16 -22.76
C LEU A 217 4.10 13.55 -23.39
N ALA A 218 4.16 13.64 -24.71
CA ALA A 218 4.17 14.92 -25.43
C ALA A 218 2.93 15.76 -25.06
N ARG A 219 1.74 15.13 -25.04
CA ARG A 219 0.49 15.81 -24.70
C ARG A 219 0.41 16.21 -23.23
N SER A 220 0.92 15.38 -22.33
CA SER A 220 1.04 15.72 -20.91
C SER A 220 2.04 16.86 -20.67
N GLN A 221 3.11 16.93 -21.48
CA GLN A 221 4.09 18.01 -21.45
C GLN A 221 3.48 19.31 -21.99
N GLU A 222 2.63 19.25 -23.02
CA GLU A 222 1.87 20.41 -23.50
C GLU A 222 0.91 20.95 -22.44
N ASP A 223 0.18 20.07 -21.75
CA ASP A 223 -0.70 20.44 -20.64
C ASP A 223 0.11 21.08 -19.50
N PHE A 224 1.28 20.53 -19.18
CA PHE A 224 2.20 21.10 -18.20
C PHE A 224 2.73 22.48 -18.63
N ASN A 225 3.14 22.64 -19.89
CA ASN A 225 3.61 23.92 -20.41
C ASN A 225 2.48 24.97 -20.40
N ARG A 226 1.24 24.56 -20.70
CA ARG A 226 0.06 25.42 -20.58
C ARG A 226 -0.16 25.84 -19.13
N TRP A 227 -0.04 24.91 -18.20
CA TRP A 227 -0.13 25.20 -16.77
C TRP A 227 0.96 26.16 -16.31
N LEU A 228 2.22 25.98 -16.74
CA LEU A 228 3.32 26.90 -16.42
C LEU A 228 3.03 28.33 -16.90
N LEU A 229 2.47 28.48 -18.10
CA LEU A 229 2.06 29.77 -18.63
C LEU A 229 0.91 30.37 -17.81
N GLU A 230 -0.08 29.57 -17.44
CA GLU A 230 -1.21 30.01 -16.63
C GLU A 230 -0.76 30.43 -15.22
N ALA A 231 0.12 29.65 -14.59
CA ALA A 231 0.74 29.98 -13.31
C ALA A 231 1.49 31.32 -13.38
N ARG A 232 2.33 31.51 -14.42
CA ARG A 232 3.08 32.76 -14.62
C ARG A 232 2.18 33.96 -14.90
N THR A 233 1.09 33.80 -15.65
CA THR A 233 0.17 34.91 -15.96
C THR A 233 -0.70 35.29 -14.77
N ARG A 234 -1.09 34.33 -13.93
CA ARG A 234 -1.97 34.56 -12.78
C ARG A 234 -1.26 34.89 -11.48
N GLN A 235 0.05 34.66 -11.35
CA GLN A 235 0.78 34.89 -10.10
C GLN A 235 0.57 36.30 -9.52
N ALA A 236 0.66 37.35 -10.35
CA ALA A 236 0.45 38.72 -9.89
C ALA A 236 -0.99 38.96 -9.42
N GLU A 237 -1.97 38.37 -10.09
CA GLU A 237 -3.38 38.47 -9.70
C GLU A 237 -3.66 37.77 -8.37
N VAL A 238 -3.06 36.60 -8.15
CA VAL A 238 -3.15 35.85 -6.90
C VAL A 238 -2.64 36.69 -5.72
N ALA A 239 -1.46 37.29 -5.87
CA ALA A 239 -0.91 38.18 -4.86
C ALA A 239 -1.78 39.42 -4.67
N ARG A 240 -2.19 40.10 -5.74
CA ARG A 240 -3.05 41.30 -5.67
C ARG A 240 -4.31 41.04 -4.86
N ARG A 241 -4.99 39.90 -5.09
CA ARG A 241 -6.20 39.53 -4.33
C ARG A 241 -5.89 39.33 -2.84
N LYS A 242 -4.79 38.64 -2.50
CA LYS A 242 -4.37 38.39 -1.11
C LYS A 242 -3.93 39.68 -0.40
N VAL A 243 -3.14 40.52 -1.07
CA VAL A 243 -2.69 41.83 -0.58
C VAL A 243 -3.86 42.79 -0.43
N ALA A 244 -4.81 42.83 -1.37
CA ALA A 244 -6.01 43.65 -1.24
C ALA A 244 -6.88 43.23 -0.04
N ARG A 245 -6.99 41.92 0.22
CA ARG A 245 -7.66 41.41 1.42
C ARG A 245 -6.92 41.78 2.70
N ALA A 246 -5.59 41.66 2.71
CA ALA A 246 -4.77 42.12 3.84
C ALA A 246 -4.94 43.63 4.07
N GLY A 247 -4.98 44.43 3.00
CA GLY A 247 -5.24 45.87 3.05
C GLY A 247 -6.61 46.22 3.63
N ARG A 248 -7.68 45.52 3.21
CA ARG A 248 -9.02 45.69 3.80
C ARG A 248 -9.02 45.38 5.30
N ARG A 249 -8.38 44.28 5.71
CA ARG A 249 -8.25 43.89 7.13
C ARG A 249 -7.45 44.93 7.92
N ALA A 250 -6.34 45.42 7.38
CA ALA A 250 -5.53 46.45 8.02
C ALA A 250 -6.28 47.79 8.15
N ALA A 251 -7.02 48.21 7.12
CA ALA A 251 -7.83 49.41 7.13
C ALA A 251 -9.02 49.31 8.10
N TRP A 252 -9.68 48.15 8.17
CA TRP A 252 -10.70 47.86 9.18
C TRP A 252 -10.10 47.96 10.59
N ALA A 253 -8.98 47.29 10.85
CA ALA A 253 -8.33 47.33 12.16
C ALA A 253 -7.84 48.74 12.55
N SER A 254 -7.41 49.55 11.58
CA SER A 254 -7.05 50.95 11.82
C SER A 254 -8.25 51.82 12.18
N ARG A 255 -9.38 51.64 11.49
CA ARG A 255 -10.65 52.31 11.79
C ARG A 255 -11.16 51.94 13.17
N HIS A 256 -11.16 50.65 13.49
CA HIS A 256 -11.53 50.11 14.80
C HIS A 256 -10.67 50.71 15.92
N ARG A 257 -9.33 50.66 15.81
CA ARG A 257 -8.42 51.27 16.80
C ARG A 257 -8.64 52.78 16.95
N SER A 258 -8.95 53.47 15.86
CA SER A 258 -9.19 54.92 15.87
C SER A 258 -10.53 55.27 16.49
N ALA A 259 -11.58 54.48 16.24
CA ALA A 259 -12.87 54.59 16.91
C ALA A 259 -12.72 54.34 18.42
N GLN A 260 -12.03 53.25 18.81
CA GLN A 260 -11.75 52.95 20.22
C GLN A 260 -10.99 54.08 20.92
N ARG A 261 -9.96 54.67 20.28
CA ARG A 261 -9.25 55.84 20.83
C ARG A 261 -10.14 57.06 21.00
N ARG A 262 -11.06 57.31 20.05
CA ARG A 262 -12.06 58.39 20.18
C ARG A 262 -12.99 58.15 21.37
N THR A 263 -13.49 56.92 21.54
CA THR A 263 -14.33 56.54 22.67
C THR A 263 -13.60 56.69 24.00
N LEU A 264 -12.36 56.21 24.10
CA LEU A 264 -11.54 56.37 25.31
C LEU A 264 -11.25 57.84 25.64
N ARG A 265 -11.06 58.69 24.62
CA ARG A 265 -10.88 60.12 24.81
C ARG A 265 -12.15 60.78 25.36
N ARG A 266 -13.33 60.48 24.78
CA ARG A 266 -14.63 60.97 25.28
C ARG A 266 -14.85 60.55 26.74
N VAL A 267 -14.67 59.25 27.03
CA VAL A 267 -14.77 58.71 28.39
C VAL A 267 -13.85 59.50 29.33
N ARG A 268 -12.57 59.70 28.98
CA ARG A 268 -11.61 60.46 29.80
C ARG A 268 -12.01 61.93 30.01
N GLU A 269 -12.57 62.58 29.00
CA GLU A 269 -13.08 63.96 29.10
C GLU A 269 -14.34 64.04 29.97
N ASP A 270 -15.14 62.97 30.02
CA ASP A 270 -16.35 62.85 30.84
C ASP A 270 -16.08 62.36 32.28
N TRP A 271 -14.90 61.80 32.55
CA TRP A 271 -14.52 61.33 33.89
C TRP A 271 -14.50 62.48 34.91
N GLY A 272 -15.45 62.45 35.85
CA GLY A 272 -15.56 63.42 36.95
C GLY A 272 -16.61 64.51 36.75
N LEU A 273 -17.35 64.51 35.63
CA LEU A 273 -18.47 65.42 35.41
C LEU A 273 -19.76 64.91 36.09
N PRO A 274 -20.66 65.81 36.53
CA PRO A 274 -22.00 65.41 36.97
C PRO A 274 -22.78 64.75 35.82
N LEU A 275 -23.56 63.70 36.14
CA LEU A 275 -24.35 62.94 35.16
C LEU A 275 -25.20 63.82 34.22
N GLY A 276 -25.71 64.97 34.70
CA GLY A 276 -26.49 65.90 33.88
C GLY A 276 -25.69 66.56 32.74
N GLU A 277 -24.41 66.87 32.97
CA GLU A 277 -23.53 67.47 31.95
C GLU A 277 -23.03 66.44 30.93
N ILE A 278 -22.84 65.19 31.37
CA ILE A 278 -22.49 64.07 30.47
C ILE A 278 -23.65 63.80 29.51
N VAL A 279 -24.88 63.77 30.03
CA VAL A 279 -26.10 63.55 29.21
C VAL A 279 -26.38 64.73 28.29
N SER A 280 -26.15 65.98 28.71
CA SER A 280 -26.31 67.14 27.82
C SER A 280 -25.27 67.16 26.70
N ARG A 281 -24.00 66.85 27.00
CA ARG A 281 -22.93 66.75 25.97
C ARG A 281 -23.17 65.60 24.99
N ALA A 282 -23.70 64.47 25.47
CA ALA A 282 -24.12 63.38 24.59
C ALA A 282 -25.28 63.82 23.67
N ALA A 283 -26.28 64.52 24.22
CA ALA A 283 -27.40 65.06 23.44
C ALA A 283 -26.96 66.12 22.40
N ASP A 284 -26.03 67.00 22.76
CA ASP A 284 -25.46 68.01 21.85
C ASP A 284 -24.61 67.36 20.75
N SER A 285 -23.85 66.30 21.07
CA SER A 285 -23.11 65.51 20.08
C SER A 285 -24.04 64.77 19.11
N MET A 286 -25.21 64.28 19.57
CA MET A 286 -26.22 63.68 18.70
C MET A 286 -26.97 64.72 17.85
N ALA A 287 -27.04 65.98 18.29
CA ALA A 287 -27.65 67.07 17.53
C ALA A 287 -26.71 67.66 16.45
N ALA A 288 -25.39 67.58 16.65
CA ALA A 288 -24.38 68.12 15.73
C ALA A 288 -23.97 67.14 14.60
N GLU A 289 -24.19 65.83 14.78
CA GLU A 289 -23.88 64.81 13.77
C GLU A 289 -25.08 64.58 12.83
N SER A 290 -25.26 65.46 11.84
CA SER A 290 -26.20 65.28 10.72
C SER A 290 -25.51 64.61 9.51
N GLU A 291 -25.13 63.34 9.65
CA GLU A 291 -24.69 62.43 8.57
C GLU A 291 -25.36 61.05 8.78
N PRO A 292 -25.56 60.22 7.74
CA PRO A 292 -26.74 59.37 7.61
C PRO A 292 -26.73 58.15 8.55
N ALA A 293 -27.79 58.07 9.36
CA ALA A 293 -28.41 56.88 9.94
C ALA A 293 -27.48 55.71 10.30
N ALA A 294 -26.85 55.80 11.48
CA ALA A 294 -26.57 54.63 12.32
C ALA A 294 -27.53 54.68 13.52
N ASP A 295 -28.18 53.54 13.77
CA ASP A 295 -29.25 53.31 14.76
C ASP A 295 -28.76 53.63 16.19
N PRO A 296 -29.57 54.19 17.12
CA PRO A 296 -29.12 54.61 18.44
C PRO A 296 -29.04 53.43 19.41
N SER A 297 -28.23 52.43 19.06
CA SER A 297 -28.02 51.22 19.85
C SER A 297 -26.62 51.20 20.44
N ASN A 298 -26.58 51.18 21.78
CA ASN A 298 -25.46 50.86 22.68
C ASN A 298 -24.02 51.10 22.15
N PRO A 299 -23.26 52.08 22.69
CA PRO A 299 -21.89 52.42 22.25
C PRO A 299 -20.83 51.31 22.45
N PHE A 300 -21.25 50.13 22.94
CA PHE A 300 -20.44 48.93 23.09
C PHE A 300 -20.77 47.81 22.08
N GLU A 301 -21.85 47.92 21.27
CA GLU A 301 -22.31 46.83 20.40
C GLU A 301 -21.95 46.98 18.91
N GLU A 302 -21.77 48.20 18.39
CA GLU A 302 -21.65 48.44 16.93
C GLU A 302 -20.40 47.84 16.25
N ASP A 303 -19.32 47.57 16.98
CA ASP A 303 -18.02 47.17 16.39
C ASP A 303 -17.65 45.69 16.65
N SER A 304 -18.64 44.88 17.08
CA SER A 304 -18.47 43.43 17.30
C SER A 304 -18.70 42.59 16.04
N SER A 305 -19.06 43.23 14.92
CA SER A 305 -19.11 42.51 13.65
C SER A 305 -17.69 42.07 13.29
N PRO A 306 -17.42 40.76 13.12
CA PRO A 306 -16.11 40.28 12.72
C PRO A 306 -15.66 41.02 11.44
N PRO A 307 -14.34 41.15 11.19
CA PRO A 307 -13.85 41.71 9.94
C PRO A 307 -14.62 41.09 8.77
N PRO A 308 -14.92 41.84 7.68
CA PRO A 308 -15.73 41.33 6.58
C PRO A 308 -15.18 39.96 6.18
N ASP A 309 -15.92 38.94 6.59
CA ASP A 309 -15.65 37.56 6.23
C ASP A 309 -15.98 37.52 4.75
N ASP A 310 -14.96 37.71 3.91
CA ASP A 310 -15.01 37.38 2.49
C ASP A 310 -15.20 35.85 2.44
N GLY A 311 -16.42 35.38 2.71
CA GLY A 311 -16.77 33.99 2.95
C GLY A 311 -16.15 33.07 1.90
N ALA A 312 -15.06 32.41 2.29
CA ALA A 312 -14.40 31.26 1.65
C ALA A 312 -13.06 31.01 2.36
N GLU A 313 -13.07 30.85 3.69
CA GLU A 313 -11.83 30.59 4.45
C GLU A 313 -11.22 29.19 4.21
N ASN A 314 -11.76 28.34 3.34
CA ASN A 314 -11.24 26.97 3.16
C ASN A 314 -10.94 26.54 1.71
N THR A 315 -11.10 27.43 0.74
CA THR A 315 -10.61 27.16 -0.61
C THR A 315 -9.53 28.17 -0.93
N GLU A 316 -8.28 27.73 -0.78
CA GLU A 316 -7.11 28.27 -1.49
C GLU A 316 -7.28 28.10 -3.02
N ASP A 317 -8.49 28.30 -3.54
CA ASP A 317 -8.83 28.14 -4.93
C ASP A 317 -8.55 29.48 -5.61
N PHE A 318 -7.29 29.64 -5.97
CA PHE A 318 -6.80 30.71 -6.81
C PHE A 318 -7.40 30.67 -8.23
N GLY A 319 -8.33 29.74 -8.51
CA GLY A 319 -8.82 29.38 -9.84
C GLY A 319 -7.76 28.67 -10.68
N LEU A 320 -6.59 28.38 -10.10
CA LEU A 320 -5.50 27.68 -10.76
C LEU A 320 -5.72 26.18 -10.63
N ASP A 321 -6.08 25.54 -11.73
CA ASP A 321 -6.24 24.08 -11.81
C ASP A 321 -4.85 23.41 -11.84
N LEU A 322 -4.54 22.62 -10.81
CA LEU A 322 -3.30 21.84 -10.73
C LEU A 322 -3.39 20.53 -11.53
N ALA A 323 -4.52 20.18 -12.13
CA ALA A 323 -4.71 18.88 -12.78
C ALA A 323 -3.72 18.66 -13.92
N GLY A 324 -3.37 19.69 -14.70
CA GLY A 324 -2.33 19.59 -15.74
C GLY A 324 -0.97 19.18 -15.18
N LEU A 325 -0.56 19.81 -14.07
CA LEU A 325 0.66 19.49 -13.34
C LEU A 325 0.63 18.07 -12.77
N HIS A 326 -0.44 17.70 -12.06
CA HIS A 326 -0.57 16.38 -11.44
C HIS A 326 -0.62 15.26 -12.47
N ARG A 327 -1.28 15.45 -13.62
CA ARG A 327 -1.28 14.47 -14.72
C ARG A 327 0.12 14.25 -15.27
N CYS A 328 0.85 15.33 -15.57
CA CYS A 328 2.21 15.24 -16.09
C CYS A 328 3.18 14.59 -15.09
N ARG A 329 3.08 14.99 -13.81
CA ARG A 329 3.82 14.37 -12.70
C ARG A 329 3.52 12.88 -12.57
N HIS A 330 2.24 12.49 -12.61
CA HIS A 330 1.83 11.10 -12.53
C HIS A 330 2.44 10.28 -13.67
N ALA A 331 2.37 10.79 -14.91
CA ALA A 331 2.97 10.15 -16.07
C ALA A 331 4.48 9.93 -15.88
N HIS A 332 5.23 10.98 -15.53
CA HIS A 332 6.69 10.86 -15.32
C HIS A 332 7.06 9.91 -14.17
N ARG A 333 6.26 9.88 -13.10
CA ARG A 333 6.47 8.94 -11.98
C ARG A 333 6.28 7.49 -12.41
N ARG A 334 5.24 7.19 -13.19
CA ARG A 334 4.98 5.83 -13.70
C ARG A 334 6.09 5.32 -14.61
N LEU A 335 6.79 6.23 -15.31
CA LEU A 335 7.90 5.90 -16.18
C LEU A 335 9.27 5.85 -15.48
N GLY A 336 9.32 6.05 -14.16
CA GLY A 336 10.58 6.12 -13.42
C GLY A 336 11.40 7.39 -13.65
N LEU A 337 10.83 8.39 -14.33
CA LEU A 337 11.47 9.67 -14.66
C LEU A 337 11.06 10.81 -13.70
N GLY A 338 10.44 10.48 -12.56
CA GLY A 338 9.90 11.48 -11.63
C GLY A 338 10.95 12.45 -11.07
N ALA A 339 12.15 11.96 -10.74
CA ALA A 339 13.23 12.81 -10.21
C ALA A 339 13.73 13.84 -11.24
N GLN A 340 13.93 13.40 -12.49
CA GLN A 340 14.32 14.28 -13.60
C GLN A 340 13.23 15.33 -13.87
N PHE A 341 11.96 14.93 -13.79
CA PHE A 341 10.84 15.86 -13.92
C PHE A 341 10.83 16.92 -12.82
N ALA A 342 11.06 16.54 -11.56
CA ALA A 342 11.12 17.48 -10.43
C ALA A 342 12.30 18.45 -10.56
N GLU A 343 13.48 17.98 -11.00
CA GLU A 343 14.64 18.84 -11.27
C GLU A 343 14.35 19.85 -12.39
N ASN A 344 13.79 19.37 -13.51
CA ASN A 344 13.39 20.22 -14.64
C ASN A 344 12.32 21.23 -14.24
N TYR A 345 11.35 20.83 -13.40
CA TYR A 345 10.33 21.73 -12.84
C TYR A 345 10.99 22.87 -12.05
N ARG A 346 11.84 22.53 -11.07
CA ARG A 346 12.53 23.53 -10.22
C ARG A 346 13.38 24.48 -11.06
N ALA A 347 14.13 23.95 -12.04
CA ALA A 347 14.94 24.76 -12.95
C ALA A 347 14.09 25.74 -13.79
N GLN A 348 12.98 25.26 -14.37
CA GLN A 348 12.09 26.11 -15.16
C GLN A 348 11.42 27.19 -14.32
N ARG A 349 10.94 26.86 -13.12
CA ARG A 349 10.31 27.82 -12.22
C ARG A 349 11.31 28.87 -11.71
N GLN A 350 12.55 28.48 -11.39
CA GLN A 350 13.60 29.43 -11.03
C GLN A 350 13.94 30.38 -12.18
N MET A 351 14.05 29.89 -13.42
CA MET A 351 14.28 30.75 -14.58
C MET A 351 13.12 31.73 -14.82
N GLN A 352 11.88 31.29 -14.60
CA GLN A 352 10.71 32.18 -14.70
C GLN A 352 10.75 33.29 -13.65
N LEU A 353 11.08 32.96 -12.39
CA LEU A 353 11.24 33.93 -11.32
C LEU A 353 12.30 34.99 -11.67
N ARG A 354 13.51 34.55 -12.04
CA ARG A 354 14.60 35.44 -12.46
C ARG A 354 14.18 36.35 -13.60
N SER A 355 13.59 35.79 -14.64
CA SER A 355 13.09 36.53 -15.80
C SER A 355 12.02 37.57 -15.42
N ASP A 356 11.12 37.24 -14.49
CA ASP A 356 10.07 38.16 -14.04
C ASP A 356 10.60 39.29 -13.15
N LEU A 357 11.65 39.02 -12.36
CA LEU A 357 12.34 40.02 -11.54
C LEU A 357 13.23 40.95 -12.38
N GLU A 358 13.90 40.41 -13.41
CA GLU A 358 14.78 41.16 -14.32
C GLU A 358 14.03 42.08 -15.29
N GLN A 359 12.73 41.90 -15.48
CA GLN A 359 11.90 42.85 -16.23
C GLN A 359 11.94 44.23 -15.54
N LYS A 360 12.91 45.05 -15.92
CA LYS A 360 12.86 46.51 -15.74
C LYS A 360 11.63 47.01 -16.49
N GLY A 361 10.86 47.90 -15.85
CA GLY A 361 9.62 48.42 -16.40
C GLY A 361 9.80 48.77 -17.87
N LYS A 362 8.91 48.27 -18.75
CA LYS A 362 8.96 48.51 -20.21
C LYS A 362 8.77 49.99 -20.59
N SER A 363 8.74 50.90 -19.63
CA SER A 363 8.57 52.33 -19.80
C SER A 363 9.60 53.02 -18.93
N GLY A 364 10.65 53.59 -19.54
CA GLY A 364 11.64 54.44 -18.85
C GLY A 364 11.08 55.78 -18.36
N GLY A 365 9.85 55.77 -17.82
CA GLY A 365 9.12 56.95 -17.33
C GLY A 365 7.88 56.60 -16.50
N GLY A 366 7.74 55.36 -16.01
CA GLY A 366 6.63 54.93 -15.14
C GLY A 366 6.79 55.38 -13.68
N ASN A 367 5.67 55.45 -12.96
CA ASN A 367 5.62 55.66 -11.51
C ASN A 367 6.30 54.48 -10.79
N PHE A 368 7.43 54.70 -10.11
CA PHE A 368 8.18 53.64 -9.43
C PHE A 368 7.30 52.86 -8.44
N ALA A 369 6.35 53.52 -7.79
CA ALA A 369 5.40 52.86 -6.90
C ALA A 369 4.54 51.78 -7.59
N GLU A 370 4.20 51.92 -8.88
CA GLU A 370 3.46 50.91 -9.64
C GLU A 370 4.37 49.76 -10.09
N GLU A 371 5.60 50.07 -10.51
CA GLU A 371 6.58 49.05 -10.88
C GLU A 371 6.98 48.18 -9.69
N CYS A 372 7.16 48.81 -8.52
CA CYS A 372 7.42 48.13 -7.27
C CYS A 372 6.24 47.24 -6.85
N GLU A 373 5.01 47.75 -6.98
CA GLU A 373 3.80 46.97 -6.72
C GLU A 373 3.71 45.73 -7.60
N ASP A 374 3.97 45.88 -8.90
CA ASP A 374 3.95 44.78 -9.84
C ASP A 374 5.04 43.75 -9.55
N ALA A 375 6.26 44.19 -9.23
CA ALA A 375 7.35 43.31 -8.87
C ALA A 375 7.05 42.52 -7.58
N LEU A 376 6.53 43.20 -6.54
CA LEU A 376 6.12 42.58 -5.29
C LEU A 376 5.01 41.55 -5.51
N HIS A 377 3.98 41.89 -6.28
CA HIS A 377 2.89 40.97 -6.56
C HIS A 377 3.34 39.76 -7.38
N ARG A 378 4.24 39.92 -8.36
CA ARG A 378 4.78 38.77 -9.11
C ARG A 378 5.58 37.84 -8.21
N ALA A 379 6.49 38.38 -7.40
CA ALA A 379 7.32 37.59 -6.49
C ALA A 379 6.48 36.87 -5.42
N LEU A 380 5.62 37.60 -4.72
CA LEU A 380 4.75 37.03 -3.69
C LEU A 380 3.78 35.99 -4.28
N GLY A 381 3.23 36.28 -5.46
CA GLY A 381 2.31 35.40 -6.16
C GLY A 381 2.96 34.09 -6.61
N PHE A 382 4.21 34.17 -7.08
CA PHE A 382 5.02 33.01 -7.42
C PHE A 382 5.17 32.10 -6.21
N VAL A 383 5.60 32.65 -5.07
CA VAL A 383 5.85 31.87 -3.85
C VAL A 383 4.57 31.27 -3.27
N ILE A 384 3.43 31.98 -3.33
CA ILE A 384 2.12 31.44 -2.92
C ILE A 384 1.71 30.24 -3.78
N ILE A 385 1.97 30.30 -5.10
CA ILE A 385 1.69 29.17 -5.99
C ILE A 385 2.61 28.00 -5.66
N GLU A 386 3.91 28.24 -5.44
CA GLU A 386 4.85 27.17 -5.10
C GLU A 386 4.60 26.55 -3.72
N ASP A 387 4.16 27.33 -2.73
CA ASP A 387 3.74 26.82 -1.42
C ASP A 387 2.53 25.87 -1.57
N ARG A 388 1.55 26.22 -2.43
CA ARG A 388 0.44 25.31 -2.76
C ARG A 388 0.92 24.05 -3.46
N VAL A 389 1.86 24.17 -4.41
CA VAL A 389 2.45 23.02 -5.11
C VAL A 389 3.22 22.15 -4.12
N SER A 390 3.95 22.73 -3.17
CA SER A 390 4.68 21.98 -2.15
C SER A 390 3.75 21.13 -1.29
N ARG A 391 2.58 21.68 -0.89
CA ARG A 391 1.58 20.96 -0.08
C ARG A 391 0.80 19.89 -0.84
N THR A 392 0.62 20.03 -2.16
CA THR A 392 -0.13 19.06 -2.98
C THR A 392 0.78 18.09 -3.71
N ALA A 393 2.07 18.40 -3.82
CA ALA A 393 3.06 17.65 -4.57
C ALA A 393 4.41 17.56 -3.84
N ASP A 394 4.43 16.80 -2.73
CA ASP A 394 5.57 16.59 -1.82
C ASP A 394 6.92 16.21 -2.45
N ASP A 395 6.96 15.69 -3.69
CA ASP A 395 8.20 15.29 -4.36
C ASP A 395 8.69 16.30 -5.43
N LEU A 396 7.93 17.37 -5.66
CA LEU A 396 8.22 18.35 -6.71
C LEU A 396 9.00 19.55 -6.19
N VAL A 397 8.55 20.10 -5.06
CA VAL A 397 9.10 21.31 -4.43
C VAL A 397 9.02 21.14 -2.92
N SER A 398 10.16 21.30 -2.24
CA SER A 398 10.21 21.30 -0.77
C SER A 398 9.93 22.69 -0.22
N ALA A 399 9.55 22.78 1.06
CA ALA A 399 9.41 24.07 1.73
C ALA A 399 10.72 24.88 1.75
N GLU A 400 11.87 24.20 1.74
CA GLU A 400 13.20 24.82 1.63
C GLU A 400 13.41 25.45 0.25
N ASP A 401 12.98 24.78 -0.82
CA ASP A 401 13.03 25.34 -2.18
C ASP A 401 12.18 26.61 -2.29
N VAL A 402 10.96 26.60 -1.71
CA VAL A 402 10.05 27.76 -1.67
C VAL A 402 10.69 28.94 -0.93
N ALA A 403 11.31 28.68 0.22
CA ALA A 403 12.05 29.70 0.97
C ALA A 403 13.24 30.25 0.18
N GLY A 404 13.97 29.39 -0.53
CA GLY A 404 15.08 29.77 -1.41
C GLY A 404 14.63 30.68 -2.56
N TYR A 405 13.51 30.36 -3.21
CA TYR A 405 12.92 31.22 -4.24
C TYR A 405 12.54 32.60 -3.69
N TRP A 406 11.95 32.64 -2.50
CA TRP A 406 11.61 33.91 -1.86
C TRP A 406 12.86 34.73 -1.51
N GLN A 407 13.91 34.10 -1.00
CA GLN A 407 15.17 34.78 -0.67
C GLN A 407 15.82 35.41 -1.91
N GLU A 408 15.86 34.69 -3.03
CA GLU A 408 16.37 35.24 -4.30
C GLU A 408 15.53 36.44 -4.78
N ALA A 409 14.20 36.37 -4.61
CA ALA A 409 13.32 37.49 -4.93
C ALA A 409 13.52 38.69 -4.00
N LEU A 410 13.72 38.45 -2.70
CA LEU A 410 13.99 39.48 -1.70
C LEU A 410 15.27 40.26 -2.01
N GLU A 411 16.34 39.59 -2.40
CA GLU A 411 17.61 40.23 -2.76
C GLU A 411 17.42 41.18 -3.94
N SER A 412 16.71 40.72 -4.99
CA SER A 412 16.39 41.54 -6.16
C SER A 412 15.49 42.74 -5.82
N LEU A 413 14.42 42.51 -5.04
CA LEU A 413 13.47 43.55 -4.64
C LEU A 413 14.14 44.61 -3.75
N THR A 414 14.93 44.19 -2.77
CA THR A 414 15.64 45.09 -1.85
C THR A 414 16.67 45.94 -2.61
N SER A 415 17.43 45.34 -3.53
CA SER A 415 18.37 46.07 -4.40
C SER A 415 17.68 47.16 -5.24
N ARG A 416 16.49 46.84 -5.81
CA ARG A 416 15.69 47.83 -6.56
C ARG A 416 15.18 48.97 -5.66
N MET A 417 14.75 48.64 -4.45
CA MET A 417 14.27 49.63 -3.47
C MET A 417 15.40 50.54 -2.97
N ASP A 418 16.59 50.00 -2.76
CA ASP A 418 17.77 50.77 -2.38
C ASP A 418 18.20 51.74 -3.48
N GLY A 419 18.09 51.34 -4.76
CA GLY A 419 18.29 52.24 -5.90
C GLY A 419 17.33 53.42 -5.90
N PHE A 420 16.03 53.18 -5.68
CA PHE A 420 15.02 54.24 -5.57
C PHE A 420 15.30 55.23 -4.44
N SER A 421 15.76 54.73 -3.28
CA SER A 421 16.11 55.60 -2.15
C SER A 421 17.32 56.51 -2.46
N GLN A 422 18.19 56.13 -3.40
CA GLN A 422 19.40 56.88 -3.76
C GLN A 422 19.19 57.84 -4.94
N GLU A 423 18.31 57.50 -5.89
CA GLU A 423 18.10 58.27 -7.12
C GLU A 423 17.28 59.57 -6.90
N GLY A 424 16.64 59.73 -5.75
CA GLY A 424 16.12 61.00 -5.20
C GLY A 424 14.94 61.66 -5.95
N GLN A 425 14.72 61.38 -7.23
CA GLN A 425 13.65 61.97 -8.02
C GLN A 425 12.29 61.38 -7.62
N GLY A 426 11.41 62.21 -7.05
CA GLY A 426 10.08 61.78 -6.63
C GLY A 426 10.05 60.89 -5.39
N PHE A 427 11.15 60.84 -4.62
CA PHE A 427 11.22 60.05 -3.38
C PHE A 427 10.11 60.46 -2.40
N LEU A 428 9.99 61.76 -2.08
CA LEU A 428 8.97 62.24 -1.14
C LEU A 428 7.53 62.02 -1.63
N SER A 429 7.27 62.11 -2.93
CA SER A 429 5.91 61.90 -3.45
C SER A 429 5.48 60.44 -3.46
N GLN A 430 6.44 59.49 -3.56
CA GLN A 430 6.15 58.07 -3.72
C GLN A 430 6.50 57.20 -2.51
N CYS A 431 7.39 57.65 -1.61
CA CYS A 431 7.93 56.85 -0.51
C CYS A 431 6.83 56.26 0.38
N ALA A 432 5.86 57.07 0.81
CA ALA A 432 4.76 56.61 1.65
C ALA A 432 3.93 55.50 0.97
N SER A 433 3.68 55.64 -0.34
CA SER A 433 2.96 54.64 -1.13
C SER A 433 3.74 53.34 -1.25
N VAL A 434 5.04 53.42 -1.56
CA VAL A 434 5.95 52.26 -1.63
C VAL A 434 6.01 51.54 -0.29
N CYS A 435 6.26 52.28 0.81
CA CYS A 435 6.33 51.74 2.17
C CYS A 435 5.04 51.02 2.58
N SER A 436 3.88 51.58 2.24
CA SER A 436 2.58 50.95 2.50
C SER A 436 2.42 49.64 1.72
N LYS A 437 2.81 49.60 0.43
CA LYS A 437 2.71 48.40 -0.40
C LYS A 437 3.66 47.30 0.08
N VAL A 438 4.90 47.67 0.44
CA VAL A 438 5.90 46.77 1.03
C VAL A 438 5.38 46.18 2.33
N ALA A 439 4.85 47.01 3.24
CA ALA A 439 4.28 46.55 4.51
C ALA A 439 3.16 45.53 4.29
N LEU A 440 2.20 45.82 3.40
CA LEU A 440 1.11 44.89 3.09
C LEU A 440 1.62 43.58 2.49
N CYS A 441 2.60 43.63 1.58
CA CYS A 441 3.21 42.41 1.04
C CYS A 441 3.89 41.59 2.13
N CYS A 442 4.63 42.22 3.04
CA CYS A 442 5.26 41.56 4.19
C CYS A 442 4.21 40.90 5.09
N THR A 443 3.06 41.55 5.35
CA THR A 443 2.00 40.92 6.16
C THR A 443 1.47 39.64 5.54
N VAL A 444 1.31 39.61 4.20
CA VAL A 444 0.88 38.40 3.50
C VAL A 444 1.99 37.35 3.52
N ALA A 445 3.23 37.72 3.20
CA ALA A 445 4.37 36.79 3.20
C ALA A 445 4.59 36.13 4.57
N GLN A 446 4.45 36.88 5.66
CA GLN A 446 4.54 36.35 7.03
C GLN A 446 3.44 35.31 7.35
N HIS A 447 2.24 35.44 6.78
CA HIS A 447 1.20 34.40 6.91
C HIS A 447 1.60 33.07 6.27
N TYR A 448 2.51 33.10 5.28
CA TYR A 448 3.08 31.90 4.64
C TYR A 448 4.40 31.46 5.30
N GLY A 449 4.80 32.05 6.43
CA GLY A 449 6.03 31.70 7.14
C GLY A 449 7.32 32.17 6.46
N LEU A 450 7.23 33.14 5.53
CA LEU A 450 8.37 33.65 4.79
C LEU A 450 9.09 34.76 5.56
N ASP A 451 10.43 34.77 5.53
CA ASP A 451 11.22 35.85 6.12
C ASP A 451 10.97 37.18 5.40
N CYS A 452 10.76 38.26 6.13
CA CYS A 452 10.54 39.59 5.56
C CYS A 452 11.54 40.63 6.07
N GLY A 453 12.57 40.20 6.83
CA GLY A 453 13.54 41.07 7.48
C GLY A 453 14.13 42.16 6.57
N PRO A 454 14.65 41.83 5.37
CA PRO A 454 15.25 42.82 4.47
C PRO A 454 14.29 43.93 4.02
N LEU A 455 13.03 43.57 3.71
CA LEU A 455 12.01 44.52 3.28
C LEU A 455 11.50 45.39 4.42
N LEU A 456 11.38 44.83 5.62
CA LEU A 456 10.99 45.57 6.82
C LEU A 456 12.07 46.59 7.21
N HIS A 457 13.34 46.18 7.18
CA HIS A 457 14.47 47.07 7.43
C HIS A 457 14.56 48.18 6.37
N PHE A 458 14.31 47.87 5.09
CA PHE A 458 14.16 48.92 4.06
C PHE A 458 13.06 49.92 4.43
N ASN A 459 11.90 49.44 4.88
CA ASN A 459 10.76 50.28 5.24
C ASN A 459 11.12 51.23 6.40
N GLU A 460 11.77 50.73 7.44
CA GLU A 460 12.30 51.53 8.55
C GLU A 460 13.24 52.63 8.04
N ARG A 461 14.26 52.26 7.27
CA ARG A 461 15.22 53.21 6.68
C ARG A 461 14.55 54.24 5.78
N ALA A 462 13.61 53.82 4.96
CA ALA A 462 12.87 54.69 4.05
C ALA A 462 11.99 55.69 4.82
N THR A 463 11.34 55.26 5.91
CA THR A 463 10.56 56.16 6.77
C THR A 463 11.42 57.19 7.48
N GLU A 464 12.62 56.81 7.96
CA GLU A 464 13.57 57.74 8.56
C GLU A 464 14.09 58.76 7.53
N ALA A 465 14.48 58.29 6.34
CA ALA A 465 14.92 59.15 5.25
C ALA A 465 13.81 60.10 4.78
N TYR A 466 12.56 59.60 4.71
CA TYR A 466 11.39 60.40 4.40
C TYR A 466 11.14 61.49 5.45
N ALA A 467 11.21 61.14 6.74
CA ALA A 467 11.05 62.11 7.82
C ALA A 467 12.13 63.20 7.80
N ALA A 468 13.39 62.82 7.57
CA ALA A 468 14.50 63.76 7.46
C ALA A 468 14.36 64.70 6.24
N ALA A 469 13.97 64.15 5.08
CA ALA A 469 13.75 64.93 3.87
C ALA A 469 12.54 65.87 4.00
N LEU A 470 11.43 65.41 4.57
CA LEU A 470 10.25 66.23 4.85
C LEU A 470 10.56 67.35 5.86
N GLN A 471 11.34 67.06 6.89
CA GLN A 471 11.79 68.07 7.85
C GLN A 471 12.64 69.14 7.15
N THR A 472 13.55 68.74 6.27
CA THR A 472 14.40 69.68 5.52
C THR A 472 13.56 70.57 4.62
N GLU A 473 12.70 70.00 3.76
CA GLU A 473 11.84 70.79 2.87
C GLU A 473 10.87 71.69 3.64
N SER A 474 10.22 71.19 4.69
CA SER A 474 9.30 72.00 5.49
C SER A 474 10.00 73.17 6.18
N THR A 475 11.22 72.98 6.70
CA THR A 475 12.00 74.08 7.29
C THR A 475 12.42 75.12 6.25
N GLU A 476 12.78 74.70 5.04
CA GLU A 476 13.10 75.60 3.93
C GLU A 476 11.87 76.40 3.48
N TRP A 477 10.72 75.73 3.33
CA TRP A 477 9.44 76.36 3.00
C TRP A 477 9.02 77.37 4.06
N VAL A 478 9.04 76.99 5.34
CA VAL A 478 8.73 77.90 6.45
C VAL A 478 9.71 79.06 6.49
N ALA A 479 11.02 78.82 6.29
CA ALA A 479 12.01 79.89 6.26
C ALA A 479 11.80 80.84 5.07
N ALA A 480 11.37 80.34 3.91
CA ALA A 480 11.04 81.15 2.74
C ALA A 480 9.80 82.03 3.00
N ILE A 481 8.74 81.46 3.59
CA ILE A 481 7.55 82.20 4.02
C ILE A 481 7.93 83.30 5.01
N CYS A 482 8.69 82.96 6.07
CA CYS A 482 9.16 83.93 7.05
C CYS A 482 9.98 85.07 6.41
N LYS A 483 10.83 84.76 5.41
CA LYS A 483 11.60 85.78 4.68
C LYS A 483 10.71 86.70 3.84
N ASP A 484 9.72 86.16 3.14
CA ASP A 484 8.75 86.94 2.36
C ASP A 484 7.87 87.82 3.28
N ASP A 485 7.42 87.28 4.40
CA ASP A 485 6.66 88.00 5.43
C ASP A 485 7.44 89.17 6.05
N LEU A 486 8.73 88.94 6.34
CA LEU A 486 9.65 89.99 6.79
C LEU A 486 9.87 91.06 5.71
N ALA A 487 9.99 90.66 4.44
CA ALA A 487 10.15 91.58 3.32
C ALA A 487 8.89 92.43 3.06
N ARG A 488 7.70 91.86 3.27
CA ARG A 488 6.39 92.54 3.14
C ARG A 488 6.10 93.51 4.28
N LYS A 489 6.94 93.60 5.32
CA LYS A 489 6.75 94.45 6.51
C LYS A 489 5.34 94.28 7.09
N LEU A 490 4.89 93.04 7.26
CA LEU A 490 3.62 92.77 7.93
C LEU A 490 3.58 93.53 9.27
N ARG A 491 2.65 94.47 9.39
CA ARG A 491 2.46 95.19 10.66
C ARG A 491 1.79 94.21 11.61
N PRO A 492 2.27 94.08 12.87
CA PRO A 492 1.53 93.37 13.88
C PRO A 492 0.13 93.98 13.96
N VAL A 493 -0.92 93.20 13.72
CA VAL A 493 -2.27 93.62 14.07
C VAL A 493 -2.24 93.82 15.58
N ALA A 494 -2.38 95.09 16.00
CA ALA A 494 -2.40 95.43 17.41
C ALA A 494 -3.52 94.61 18.08
N ALA A 495 -3.16 93.79 19.06
CA ALA A 495 -4.12 93.10 19.89
C ALA A 495 -5.12 94.14 20.41
N ARG A 496 -6.38 94.03 19.97
CA ARG A 496 -7.45 94.88 20.46
C ARG A 496 -7.65 94.49 21.93
N PRO A 497 -7.54 95.41 22.90
CA PRO A 497 -7.70 95.05 24.29
C PRO A 497 -9.16 94.67 24.53
N GLU A 498 -9.32 93.45 25.02
CA GLU A 498 -10.44 92.85 25.74
C GLU A 498 -11.71 93.71 25.88
N GLY A 499 -12.70 93.39 25.06
CA GLY A 499 -14.12 93.56 25.35
C GLY A 499 -14.75 92.16 25.38
N ARG A 500 -15.39 91.82 26.49
CA ARG A 500 -15.94 90.49 26.81
C ARG A 500 -16.82 89.92 25.70
N GLY A 501 -16.62 88.62 25.44
CA GLY A 501 -17.65 87.72 24.92
C GLY A 501 -17.87 87.81 23.42
N GLU A 502 -16.93 87.25 22.65
CA GLU A 502 -17.16 86.60 21.36
C GLU A 502 -15.85 85.90 20.98
N GLU A 503 -15.93 84.64 20.55
CA GLU A 503 -14.79 83.80 20.23
C GLU A 503 -13.87 84.51 19.25
N ALA A 504 -12.62 84.74 19.66
CA ALA A 504 -11.61 85.38 18.83
C ALA A 504 -11.23 84.44 17.68
N GLU A 505 -11.96 84.53 16.58
CA GLU A 505 -11.63 83.90 15.31
C GLU A 505 -10.38 84.61 14.75
N TRP A 506 -9.23 83.95 14.83
CA TRP A 506 -7.98 84.45 14.28
C TRP A 506 -8.09 84.52 12.75
N ARG A 507 -8.33 85.72 12.19
CA ARG A 507 -8.22 85.95 10.75
C ARG A 507 -6.96 86.73 10.44
N LEU A 508 -6.12 86.18 9.57
CA LEU A 508 -5.02 86.91 8.91
C LEU A 508 -5.65 87.90 7.92
N ASP A 509 -5.48 89.20 8.16
CA ASP A 509 -5.87 90.24 7.20
C ASP A 509 -4.98 90.13 5.94
N HIS A 510 -5.54 89.57 4.86
CA HIS A 510 -4.92 89.62 3.54
C HIS A 510 -5.07 91.05 2.95
N PRO A 511 -4.00 91.65 2.41
CA PRO A 511 -4.14 92.86 1.60
C PRO A 511 -4.97 92.53 0.36
N ALA A 512 -5.95 93.39 0.07
CA ALA A 512 -6.94 93.21 -1.00
C ALA A 512 -6.28 92.76 -2.32
N GLY A 513 -6.50 91.49 -2.68
CA GLY A 513 -6.06 90.90 -3.96
C GLY A 513 -5.32 89.56 -3.88
N GLY A 514 -4.91 89.09 -2.70
CA GLY A 514 -4.23 87.79 -2.55
C GLY A 514 -5.19 86.65 -2.18
N GLN A 515 -5.14 85.52 -2.92
CA GLN A 515 -5.87 84.30 -2.55
C GLN A 515 -5.43 83.79 -1.16
N PRO A 516 -6.35 83.31 -0.32
CA PRO A 516 -6.00 82.74 0.98
C PRO A 516 -5.20 81.45 0.79
N TYR A 517 -4.05 81.38 1.44
CA TYR A 517 -3.27 80.14 1.53
C TYR A 517 -4.00 79.17 2.46
N SER A 518 -4.58 78.12 1.87
CA SER A 518 -5.08 76.95 2.62
C SER A 518 -3.89 76.11 3.08
N CYS A 519 -3.38 76.40 4.28
CA CYS A 519 -2.41 75.54 4.95
C CYS A 519 -3.12 74.33 5.59
N CYS A 520 -3.45 73.34 4.75
CA CYS A 520 -3.63 71.96 5.21
C CYS A 520 -2.35 71.21 4.82
N VAL A 521 -1.48 70.95 5.79
CA VAL A 521 -0.37 69.99 5.70
C VAL A 521 -0.70 68.82 6.62
#